data_AF-A0A1X0QBT5-F1
#
_entry.id   AF-A0A1X0QBT5-F1
#
_cell.length_a   1.000
_cell.length_b   1.000
_cell.length_c   1.000
_cell.angle_alpha   90.00
_cell.angle_beta   90.00
_cell.angle_gamma   90.00
#
_symmetry.space_group_name_H-M   'P 1'
#
loop_
_entity.id
_entity.type
_entity.pdbx_description
1 polymer ?
#
loop_
_entity_poly.entity_id
_entity_poly.type
_entity_poly.pdbx_seq_one_letter_code
_entity_poly.pdbx_strand_id
1 'polypeptide(L)'
;MEANKIQLNAIKQVLLSNEMKYVIATILKFVFSLLNNRYERNRRLCVNLIAFAIVSLFGYGLKQLGVLILMYMGNLALLMLIRLYVYNRRYVYVLSSFILVINVCLMIVYQIFLEEYFVDSKLFSINSEFNFLSIKGAWVLLEFDKKRHDFIDVLNYYFFIPGFMTGPNYSFNTYLQANVSDINIRWRILKALTTTWMCGILHLISTFINFKDLIRNSESLLKLLVILVIFGFFIRTKYYFVWLNSHACMLCYNIDRLNVRISKIEKPTSIRFISQNWNISYNLYFKEFIFKPMFLLSNNKTTSAFTCYGVSALFHSIMPFDIVFFLLCAVISYYQPLIETDTYFDILTTILFIIIISPFKSLEDVRFCFKYIFMKSLMFLTSYLLFCGFVKKYQIKTRLISFYNKLIIRKE
;
A
#
# COMPACT_ATOMS: atom_id res chain seq x y z
N MET A 1 10.90 25.24 39.02
CA MET A 1 10.81 23.76 39.16
C MET A 1 9.60 23.17 38.45
N GLU A 2 8.43 23.81 38.48
CA GLU A 2 7.18 23.27 37.92
C GLU A 2 7.19 23.18 36.38
N ALA A 3 7.74 24.20 35.70
CA ALA A 3 7.94 24.17 34.25
C ALA A 3 8.83 23.00 33.78
N ASN A 4 9.88 22.64 34.54
CA ASN A 4 10.74 21.50 34.23
C ASN A 4 10.02 20.16 34.43
N LYS A 5 9.07 20.06 35.39
CA LYS A 5 8.23 18.86 35.57
C LYS A 5 7.26 18.70 34.41
N ILE A 6 6.65 19.78 33.92
CA ILE A 6 5.73 19.75 32.77
C ILE A 6 6.47 19.30 31.51
N GLN A 7 7.65 19.86 31.23
CA GLN A 7 8.48 19.44 30.10
C GLN A 7 8.93 17.98 30.20
N LEU A 8 9.34 17.52 31.40
CA LEU A 8 9.75 16.13 31.60
C LEU A 8 8.59 15.14 31.40
N ASN A 9 7.39 15.49 31.86
CA ASN A 9 6.20 14.65 31.66
C ASN A 9 5.77 14.61 30.19
N ALA A 10 5.86 15.72 29.47
CA ALA A 10 5.61 15.76 28.03
C ALA A 10 6.61 14.88 27.25
N ILE A 11 7.90 14.95 27.59
CA ILE A 11 8.94 14.10 26.99
C ILE A 11 8.67 12.62 27.29
N LYS A 12 8.33 12.27 28.54
CA LYS A 12 7.97 10.89 28.91
C LYS A 12 6.76 10.39 28.14
N GLN A 13 5.73 11.22 27.97
CA GLN A 13 4.54 10.86 27.21
C GLN A 13 4.84 10.62 25.73
N VAL A 14 5.72 11.43 25.12
CA VAL A 14 6.19 11.23 23.74
C VAL A 14 7.03 9.96 23.63
N LEU A 15 7.98 9.73 24.54
CA LEU A 15 8.84 8.53 24.54
C LEU A 15 8.05 7.22 24.75
N LEU A 16 6.98 7.28 25.55
CA LEU A 16 6.07 6.17 25.78
C LEU A 16 4.96 6.08 24.73
N SER A 17 4.92 7.01 23.76
CA SER A 17 3.92 7.00 22.71
C SER A 17 4.11 5.75 21.83
N ASN A 18 3.00 5.25 21.31
CA ASN A 18 3.04 4.10 20.41
C ASN A 18 3.75 4.43 19.07
N GLU A 19 3.86 5.71 18.71
CA GLU A 19 4.65 6.14 17.54
C GLU A 19 6.15 5.88 17.76
N MET A 20 6.67 6.20 18.95
CA MET A 20 8.07 5.94 19.30
C MET A 20 8.39 4.44 19.31
N LYS A 21 7.45 3.61 19.79
CA LYS A 21 7.56 2.15 19.68
C LYS A 21 7.75 1.68 18.24
N TYR A 22 7.01 2.26 17.29
CA TYR A 22 7.16 1.95 15.86
C TYR A 22 8.46 2.46 15.26
N VAL A 23 8.94 3.64 15.68
CA VAL A 23 10.25 4.16 15.26
C VAL A 23 11.35 3.22 15.76
N ILE A 24 11.28 2.77 17.01
CA ILE A 24 12.22 1.80 17.58
C ILE A 24 12.16 0.48 16.79
N ALA A 25 10.97 -0.06 16.52
CA ALA A 25 10.79 -1.27 15.71
C ALA A 25 11.40 -1.11 14.30
N THR A 26 11.26 0.07 13.70
CA THR A 26 11.81 0.42 12.38
C THR A 26 13.35 0.48 12.38
N ILE A 27 13.95 0.99 13.46
CA ILE A 27 15.41 0.99 13.67
C ILE A 27 15.91 -0.45 13.90
N LEU A 28 15.25 -1.21 14.77
CA LEU A 28 15.59 -2.61 15.03
C LEU A 28 15.53 -3.45 13.76
N LYS A 29 14.51 -3.27 12.93
CA LYS A 29 14.37 -3.88 11.62
C LYS A 29 15.61 -3.63 10.73
N PHE A 30 16.13 -2.41 10.71
CA PHE A 30 17.34 -2.07 9.97
C PHE A 30 18.59 -2.72 10.57
N VAL A 31 18.75 -2.67 11.90
CA VAL A 31 19.87 -3.32 12.61
C VAL A 31 19.91 -4.82 12.33
N PHE A 32 18.77 -5.51 12.46
CA PHE A 32 18.69 -6.94 12.14
C PHE A 32 18.99 -7.21 10.67
N SER A 33 18.54 -6.36 9.75
CA SER A 33 18.85 -6.51 8.31
C SER A 33 20.35 -6.38 8.02
N LEU A 34 21.04 -5.46 8.70
CA LEU A 34 22.50 -5.33 8.60
C LEU A 34 23.26 -6.56 9.13
N LEU A 35 22.81 -7.10 10.27
CA LEU A 35 23.41 -8.30 10.87
C LEU A 35 23.16 -9.52 9.99
N ASN A 36 21.96 -9.63 9.40
CA ASN A 36 21.51 -10.86 8.77
C ASN A 36 22.18 -11.18 7.43
N ASN A 37 22.69 -10.17 6.71
CA ASN A 37 23.38 -10.38 5.43
C ASN A 37 24.64 -11.27 5.54
N ARG A 38 25.17 -11.45 6.75
CA ARG A 38 26.42 -12.20 6.98
C ARG A 38 26.20 -13.69 7.22
N TYR A 39 24.95 -14.13 7.37
CA TYR A 39 24.64 -15.49 7.78
C TYR A 39 24.27 -16.39 6.62
N GLU A 40 24.73 -17.65 6.72
CA GLU A 40 24.26 -18.78 5.94
C GLU A 40 22.75 -18.98 6.10
N ARG A 41 22.15 -19.68 5.13
CA ARG A 41 20.70 -19.82 4.99
C ARG A 41 19.95 -20.28 6.25
N ASN A 42 20.46 -21.25 7.00
CA ASN A 42 19.79 -21.76 8.20
C ASN A 42 19.91 -20.78 9.38
N ARG A 43 21.10 -20.19 9.56
CA ARG A 43 21.32 -19.15 10.59
C ARG A 43 20.48 -17.90 10.30
N ARG A 44 20.33 -17.56 9.02
CA ARG A 44 19.47 -16.46 8.55
C ARG A 44 18.02 -16.64 8.97
N LEU A 45 17.51 -17.88 8.94
CA LEU A 45 16.16 -18.18 9.40
C LEU A 45 16.00 -17.91 10.90
N CYS A 46 16.94 -18.39 11.73
CA CYS A 46 16.90 -18.13 13.17
C CYS A 46 16.93 -16.63 13.47
N VAL A 47 17.79 -15.87 12.79
CA VAL A 47 17.86 -14.41 12.94
C VAL A 47 16.56 -13.74 12.50
N ASN A 48 15.97 -14.16 11.38
CA ASN A 48 14.67 -13.65 10.92
C ASN A 48 13.55 -13.94 11.93
N LEU A 49 13.51 -15.13 12.53
CA LEU A 49 12.50 -15.48 13.55
C LEU A 49 12.66 -14.65 14.83
N ILE A 50 13.89 -14.49 15.32
CA ILE A 50 14.20 -13.67 16.49
C ILE A 50 13.86 -12.20 16.21
N ALA A 51 14.29 -11.69 15.06
CA ALA A 51 14.01 -10.33 14.65
C ALA A 51 12.50 -10.11 14.48
N PHE A 52 11.76 -11.07 13.94
CA PHE A 52 10.30 -10.99 13.81
C PHE A 52 9.65 -10.87 15.19
N ALA A 53 10.04 -11.71 16.15
CA ALA A 53 9.51 -11.66 17.51
C ALA A 53 9.81 -10.33 18.21
N ILE A 54 11.07 -9.86 18.13
CA ILE A 54 11.50 -8.62 18.78
C ILE A 54 10.84 -7.40 18.12
N VAL A 55 10.91 -7.28 16.79
CA VAL A 55 10.31 -6.16 16.06
C VAL A 55 8.80 -6.12 16.28
N SER A 56 8.13 -7.28 16.30
CA SER A 56 6.70 -7.36 16.62
C SER A 56 6.38 -6.99 18.06
N LEU A 57 7.21 -7.42 19.02
CA LEU A 57 7.02 -7.07 20.43
C LEU A 57 7.11 -5.56 20.65
N PHE A 58 8.10 -4.90 20.04
CA PHE A 58 8.24 -3.46 20.13
C PHE A 58 7.17 -2.72 19.34
N GLY A 59 6.85 -3.15 18.11
CA GLY A 59 5.84 -2.50 17.28
C GLY A 59 4.43 -2.68 17.83
N TYR A 60 4.00 -3.92 18.03
CA TYR A 60 2.60 -4.30 18.27
C TYR A 60 2.30 -4.67 19.73
N GLY A 61 3.33 -5.01 20.52
CA GLY A 61 3.16 -5.50 21.89
C GLY A 61 2.94 -7.00 22.00
N LEU A 62 3.00 -7.53 23.23
CA LEU A 62 3.03 -8.97 23.50
C LEU A 62 1.75 -9.70 23.06
N LYS A 63 0.58 -9.11 23.30
CA LYS A 63 -0.69 -9.74 22.95
C LYS A 63 -0.84 -9.94 21.44
N GLN A 64 -0.51 -8.92 20.65
CA GLN A 64 -0.57 -8.96 19.19
C GLN A 64 0.52 -9.87 18.59
N LEU A 65 1.70 -9.97 19.23
CA LEU A 65 2.72 -10.94 18.84
C LEU A 65 2.16 -12.37 18.83
N GLY A 66 1.38 -12.77 19.84
CA GLY A 66 0.75 -14.09 19.86
C GLY A 66 -0.17 -14.34 18.67
N VAL A 67 -1.02 -13.36 18.34
CA VAL A 67 -1.91 -13.41 17.17
C VAL A 67 -1.11 -13.49 15.86
N LEU A 68 -0.05 -12.70 15.74
CA LEU A 68 0.85 -12.73 14.58
C LEU A 68 1.50 -14.09 14.37
N ILE A 69 2.01 -14.71 15.45
CA ILE A 69 2.61 -16.04 15.38
C ILE A 69 1.59 -17.06 14.88
N LEU A 70 0.39 -17.09 15.47
CA LEU A 70 -0.69 -18.00 15.06
C LEU A 70 -1.07 -17.80 13.59
N MET A 71 -1.19 -16.54 13.15
CA MET A 71 -1.54 -16.19 11.78
C MET A 71 -0.47 -16.62 10.77
N TYR A 72 0.82 -16.39 11.06
CA TYR A 72 1.94 -16.81 10.22
C TYR A 72 2.03 -18.34 10.14
N MET A 73 1.94 -19.03 11.28
CA MET A 73 1.96 -20.49 11.32
C MET A 73 0.76 -21.12 10.60
N GLY A 74 -0.44 -20.57 10.79
CA GLY A 74 -1.65 -21.00 10.09
C GLY A 74 -1.54 -20.84 8.57
N ASN A 75 -0.99 -19.71 8.10
CA ASN A 75 -0.75 -19.49 6.67
C ASN A 75 0.30 -20.43 6.09
N LEU A 76 1.37 -20.74 6.83
CA LEU A 76 2.37 -21.72 6.42
C LEU A 76 1.79 -23.13 6.35
N ALA A 77 0.99 -23.53 7.35
CA ALA A 77 0.29 -24.82 7.35
C ALA A 77 -0.67 -24.92 6.15
N LEU A 78 -1.47 -23.87 5.90
CA LEU A 78 -2.35 -23.80 4.74
C LEU A 78 -1.57 -23.93 3.42
N LEU A 79 -0.46 -23.22 3.29
CA LEU A 79 0.40 -23.28 2.12
C LEU A 79 0.98 -24.70 1.90
N MET A 80 1.42 -25.36 2.98
CA MET A 80 1.90 -26.74 2.94
C MET A 80 0.79 -27.69 2.48
N LEU A 81 -0.40 -27.59 3.06
CA LEU A 81 -1.56 -28.40 2.67
C LEU A 81 -1.88 -28.22 1.19
N ILE A 82 -2.03 -26.98 0.73
CA ILE A 82 -2.31 -26.67 -0.67
C ILE A 82 -1.25 -27.29 -1.61
N ARG A 83 0.02 -27.23 -1.23
CA ARG A 83 1.14 -27.78 -2.01
C ARG A 83 1.22 -29.30 -2.00
N LEU A 84 0.63 -29.98 -1.01
CA LEU A 84 0.49 -31.43 -1.03
C LEU A 84 -0.51 -31.87 -2.11
N TYR A 85 -1.59 -31.11 -2.29
CA TYR A 85 -2.68 -31.47 -3.20
C TYR A 85 -2.52 -30.95 -4.64
N VAL A 86 -1.73 -29.89 -4.85
CA VAL A 86 -1.68 -29.24 -6.17
C VAL A 86 -0.27 -29.26 -6.78
N TYR A 87 -0.13 -30.11 -7.80
CA TYR A 87 1.03 -30.12 -8.71
C TYR A 87 0.80 -29.25 -9.96
N ASN A 88 -0.46 -29.02 -10.35
CA ASN A 88 -0.80 -28.37 -11.61
C ASN A 88 -0.86 -26.83 -11.49
N ARG A 89 -0.04 -26.15 -12.29
CA ARG A 89 0.02 -24.68 -12.36
C ARG A 89 -1.33 -24.01 -12.67
N ARG A 90 -2.25 -24.70 -13.34
CA ARG A 90 -3.57 -24.15 -13.68
C ARG A 90 -4.38 -23.72 -12.44
N TYR A 91 -4.20 -24.39 -11.31
CA TYR A 91 -4.96 -24.08 -10.09
C TYR A 91 -4.31 -23.00 -9.21
N VAL A 92 -3.10 -22.52 -9.54
CA VAL A 92 -2.36 -21.55 -8.72
C VAL A 92 -3.19 -20.30 -8.46
N TYR A 93 -3.85 -19.73 -9.46
CA TYR A 93 -4.65 -18.50 -9.28
C TYR A 93 -5.88 -18.72 -8.39
N VAL A 94 -6.54 -19.89 -8.50
CA VAL A 94 -7.68 -20.26 -7.66
C VAL A 94 -7.23 -20.41 -6.21
N LEU A 95 -6.11 -21.10 -5.97
CA LEU A 95 -5.54 -21.28 -4.64
C LEU A 95 -5.03 -19.98 -4.02
N SER A 96 -4.39 -19.11 -4.81
CA SER A 96 -4.00 -17.78 -4.36
C SER A 96 -5.21 -16.96 -3.95
N SER A 97 -6.32 -17.08 -4.69
CA SER A 97 -7.60 -16.45 -4.33
C SER A 97 -8.20 -17.03 -3.05
N PHE A 98 -8.04 -18.34 -2.82
CA PHE A 98 -8.48 -19.00 -1.58
C PHE A 98 -7.70 -18.51 -0.36
N ILE A 99 -6.36 -18.42 -0.44
CA ILE A 99 -5.52 -17.84 0.63
C ILE A 99 -5.94 -16.40 0.91
N LEU A 100 -6.15 -15.61 -0.15
CA LEU A 100 -6.63 -14.23 -0.06
C LEU A 100 -7.95 -14.15 0.72
N VAL A 101 -8.95 -14.94 0.34
CA VAL A 101 -10.27 -14.94 1.00
C VAL A 101 -10.15 -15.30 2.47
N ILE A 102 -9.40 -16.35 2.80
CA ILE A 102 -9.18 -16.75 4.21
C ILE A 102 -8.57 -15.61 5.01
N ASN A 103 -7.49 -14.99 4.51
CA ASN A 103 -6.82 -13.92 5.23
C ASN A 103 -7.67 -12.65 5.36
N VAL A 104 -8.46 -12.31 4.34
CA VAL A 104 -9.42 -11.20 4.44
C VAL A 104 -10.50 -11.51 5.48
N CYS A 105 -11.05 -12.73 5.50
CA CYS A 105 -12.01 -13.14 6.53
C CYS A 105 -11.40 -13.09 7.93
N LEU A 106 -10.18 -13.57 8.11
CA LEU A 106 -9.47 -13.50 9.40
C LEU A 106 -9.17 -12.05 9.82
N MET A 107 -8.82 -11.18 8.87
CA MET A 107 -8.65 -9.76 9.12
C MET A 107 -9.96 -9.10 9.57
N ILE A 108 -11.09 -9.43 8.93
CA ILE A 108 -12.42 -8.94 9.32
C ILE A 108 -12.78 -9.42 10.72
N VAL A 109 -12.57 -10.70 11.02
CA VAL A 109 -12.79 -11.25 12.37
C VAL A 109 -11.91 -10.53 13.39
N TYR A 110 -10.64 -10.30 13.07
CA TYR A 110 -9.75 -9.54 13.94
C TYR A 110 -10.26 -8.11 14.18
N GLN A 111 -10.63 -7.38 13.12
CA GLN A 111 -11.15 -6.02 13.21
C GLN A 111 -12.43 -5.91 14.05
N ILE A 112 -13.36 -6.85 13.89
CA ILE A 112 -14.66 -6.81 14.58
C ILE A 112 -14.55 -7.28 16.02
N PHE A 113 -13.83 -8.38 16.27
CA PHE A 113 -13.91 -9.08 17.56
C PHE A 113 -12.68 -8.95 18.43
N LEU A 114 -11.50 -8.68 17.87
CA LEU A 114 -10.23 -8.78 18.60
C LEU A 114 -9.51 -7.43 18.73
N GLU A 115 -9.70 -6.52 17.79
CA GLU A 115 -8.97 -5.25 17.73
C GLU A 115 -9.18 -4.41 18.99
N GLU A 116 -10.41 -4.33 19.49
CA GLU A 116 -10.75 -3.58 20.72
C GLU A 116 -10.08 -4.14 21.98
N TYR A 117 -9.85 -5.45 22.05
CA TYR A 117 -9.24 -6.11 23.21
C TYR A 117 -7.70 -6.02 23.23
N PHE A 118 -7.09 -5.80 22.06
CA PHE A 118 -5.65 -5.88 21.88
C PHE A 118 -4.96 -4.55 21.58
N VAL A 119 -5.73 -3.52 21.23
CA VAL A 119 -5.18 -2.28 20.68
C VAL A 119 -5.62 -1.09 21.54
N ASP A 120 -4.72 -0.60 22.39
CA ASP A 120 -4.92 0.64 23.15
C ASP A 120 -5.04 1.87 22.21
N SER A 121 -4.53 1.79 20.98
CA SER A 121 -4.70 2.83 19.95
C SER A 121 -4.73 2.26 18.54
N LYS A 122 -5.83 2.48 17.80
CA LYS A 122 -6.11 1.90 16.45
C LYS A 122 -5.02 2.12 15.38
N LEU A 123 -4.07 3.02 15.63
CA LEU A 123 -2.97 3.36 14.70
C LEU A 123 -2.01 2.18 14.43
N PHE A 124 -1.99 1.18 15.30
CA PHE A 124 -0.96 0.14 15.33
C PHE A 124 -1.51 -1.27 15.20
N SER A 125 -2.52 -1.39 14.34
CA SER A 125 -3.17 -2.67 14.04
C SER A 125 -2.29 -3.57 13.17
N ILE A 126 -2.36 -4.88 13.40
CA ILE A 126 -1.71 -5.92 12.57
C ILE A 126 -2.46 -6.21 11.25
N ASN A 127 -3.52 -5.47 10.92
CA ASN A 127 -4.32 -5.67 9.71
C ASN A 127 -3.48 -5.78 8.42
N SER A 128 -2.41 -5.00 8.29
CA SER A 128 -1.54 -5.06 7.11
C SER A 128 -0.83 -6.41 6.93
N GLU A 129 -0.58 -7.13 8.02
CA GLU A 129 0.13 -8.41 8.00
C GLU A 129 -0.71 -9.53 7.37
N PHE A 130 -2.03 -9.52 7.55
CA PHE A 130 -2.93 -10.44 6.83
C PHE A 130 -2.79 -10.31 5.32
N ASN A 131 -2.71 -9.05 4.84
CA ASN A 131 -2.52 -8.77 3.42
C ASN A 131 -1.14 -9.22 2.94
N PHE A 132 -0.09 -8.99 3.74
CA PHE A 132 1.26 -9.43 3.38
C PHE A 132 1.36 -10.94 3.28
N LEU A 133 0.74 -11.68 4.18
CA LEU A 133 0.70 -13.15 4.10
C LEU A 133 -0.03 -13.63 2.85
N SER A 134 -1.11 -12.94 2.46
CA SER A 134 -1.83 -13.22 1.21
C SER A 134 -0.93 -13.00 -0.01
N ILE A 135 -0.17 -11.90 -0.03
CA ILE A 135 0.76 -11.56 -1.09
C ILE A 135 1.91 -12.58 -1.15
N LYS A 136 2.54 -12.87 -0.01
CA LYS A 136 3.65 -13.83 0.07
C LYS A 136 3.22 -15.23 -0.32
N GLY A 137 2.07 -15.70 0.18
CA GLY A 137 1.51 -17.00 -0.16
C GLY A 137 1.24 -17.13 -1.66
N ALA A 138 0.66 -16.10 -2.28
CA ALA A 138 0.40 -16.09 -3.72
C ALA A 138 1.70 -16.18 -4.55
N TRP A 139 2.73 -15.41 -4.18
CA TRP A 139 4.03 -15.48 -4.86
C TRP A 139 4.71 -16.83 -4.68
N VAL A 140 4.68 -17.40 -3.47
CA VAL A 140 5.25 -18.74 -3.22
C VAL A 140 4.48 -19.80 -4.02
N LEU A 141 3.14 -19.75 -4.07
CA LEU A 141 2.36 -20.68 -4.91
C LEU A 141 2.73 -20.58 -6.39
N LEU A 142 3.00 -19.38 -6.90
CA LEU A 142 3.35 -19.17 -8.30
C LEU A 142 4.80 -19.58 -8.64
N GLU A 143 5.75 -19.24 -7.79
CA GLU A 143 7.17 -19.24 -8.13
C GLU A 143 7.98 -20.39 -7.50
N PHE A 144 7.47 -21.02 -6.43
CA PHE A 144 8.22 -22.11 -5.79
C PHE A 144 8.27 -23.38 -6.66
N ASP A 145 9.48 -23.88 -6.85
CA ASP A 145 9.85 -25.07 -7.61
C ASP A 145 10.63 -26.02 -6.69
N LYS A 146 10.07 -27.21 -6.43
CA LYS A 146 10.67 -28.23 -5.55
C LYS A 146 12.05 -28.69 -6.01
N LYS A 147 12.39 -28.53 -7.30
CA LYS A 147 13.71 -28.90 -7.83
C LYS A 147 14.80 -27.89 -7.47
N ARG A 148 14.41 -26.67 -7.13
CA ARG A 148 15.34 -25.54 -6.93
C ARG A 148 15.31 -24.98 -5.53
N HIS A 149 14.16 -25.10 -4.86
CA HIS A 149 13.88 -24.42 -3.60
C HIS A 149 13.42 -25.43 -2.56
N ASP A 150 13.73 -25.16 -1.29
CA ASP A 150 13.24 -25.94 -0.16
C ASP A 150 12.32 -25.12 0.76
N PHE A 151 11.79 -25.78 1.78
CA PHE A 151 10.87 -25.12 2.70
C PHE A 151 11.58 -24.07 3.58
N ILE A 152 12.90 -24.16 3.77
CA ILE A 152 13.67 -23.15 4.51
C ILE A 152 13.70 -21.84 3.72
N ASP A 153 13.74 -21.89 2.40
CA ASP A 153 13.62 -20.70 1.55
C ASP A 153 12.26 -20.01 1.74
N VAL A 154 11.18 -20.80 1.81
CA VAL A 154 9.81 -20.31 2.06
C VAL A 154 9.71 -19.66 3.44
N LEU A 155 10.23 -20.32 4.48
CA LEU A 155 10.24 -19.78 5.84
C LEU A 155 11.02 -18.47 5.92
N ASN A 156 12.22 -18.41 5.32
CA ASN A 156 12.99 -17.17 5.29
C ASN A 156 12.27 -16.05 4.55
N TYR A 157 11.54 -16.35 3.47
CA TYR A 157 10.75 -15.36 2.74
C TYR A 157 9.53 -14.88 3.55
N TYR A 158 8.84 -15.80 4.23
CA TYR A 158 7.71 -15.46 5.11
C TYR A 158 8.16 -14.57 6.26
N PHE A 159 9.25 -14.90 6.94
CA PHE A 159 9.81 -14.10 8.04
C PHE A 159 10.81 -13.04 7.58
N PHE A 160 10.80 -12.69 6.29
CA PHE A 160 11.74 -11.72 5.73
C PHE A 160 11.52 -10.32 6.33
N ILE A 161 12.45 -9.92 7.19
CA ILE A 161 12.37 -8.71 8.02
C ILE A 161 12.18 -7.43 7.21
N PRO A 162 12.90 -7.18 6.10
CA PRO A 162 12.67 -5.98 5.29
C PRO A 162 11.22 -5.82 4.79
N GLY A 163 10.49 -6.92 4.57
CA GLY A 163 9.08 -6.91 4.14
C GLY A 163 8.06 -6.79 5.28
N PHE A 164 8.47 -6.99 6.52
CA PHE A 164 7.57 -7.01 7.70
C PHE A 164 7.08 -5.61 8.12
N MET A 165 5.92 -5.54 8.78
CA MET A 165 5.14 -4.38 9.26
C MET A 165 4.51 -3.53 8.15
N THR A 166 5.35 -3.07 7.25
CA THR A 166 5.04 -2.00 6.30
C THR A 166 5.98 -2.00 5.09
N GLY A 167 6.79 -3.05 4.96
CA GLY A 167 7.73 -3.20 3.87
C GLY A 167 7.08 -3.70 2.58
N PRO A 168 7.79 -3.59 1.44
CA PRO A 168 7.34 -4.20 0.21
C PRO A 168 7.41 -5.72 0.28
N ASN A 169 6.42 -6.37 -0.33
CA ASN A 169 6.34 -7.82 -0.49
C ASN A 169 6.50 -8.16 -1.96
N TYR A 170 7.75 -8.14 -2.43
CA TYR A 170 8.10 -8.55 -3.80
C TYR A 170 7.99 -10.06 -3.98
N SER A 171 8.09 -10.50 -5.23
CA SER A 171 8.02 -11.91 -5.58
C SER A 171 9.10 -12.74 -4.88
N PHE A 172 8.80 -14.03 -4.69
CA PHE A 172 9.69 -15.00 -4.07
C PHE A 172 11.01 -15.13 -4.85
N ASN A 173 10.95 -15.12 -6.19
CA ASN A 173 12.14 -15.10 -7.04
C ASN A 173 13.00 -13.85 -6.84
N THR A 174 12.37 -12.69 -6.64
CA THR A 174 13.11 -11.44 -6.36
C THR A 174 13.87 -11.54 -5.04
N TYR A 175 13.27 -12.18 -4.03
CA TYR A 175 13.93 -12.46 -2.75
C TYR A 175 15.12 -13.42 -2.92
N LEU A 176 14.99 -14.48 -3.73
CA LEU A 176 16.06 -15.46 -3.95
C LEU A 176 17.26 -14.89 -4.73
N GLN A 177 17.08 -13.81 -5.50
CA GLN A 177 18.14 -13.16 -6.30
C GLN A 177 19.11 -12.28 -5.49
N ALA A 178 19.03 -12.28 -4.16
CA ALA A 178 19.80 -11.46 -3.20
C ALA A 178 21.35 -11.59 -3.21
N ASN A 179 21.96 -12.26 -4.21
CA ASN A 179 23.33 -12.78 -4.13
C ASN A 179 24.39 -12.05 -4.96
N VAL A 180 24.14 -10.84 -5.48
CA VAL A 180 25.18 -10.09 -6.22
C VAL A 180 25.76 -8.99 -5.34
N SER A 181 27.01 -9.19 -4.89
CA SER A 181 27.77 -8.20 -4.12
C SER A 181 28.16 -7.02 -5.01
N ASP A 182 27.50 -5.87 -4.83
CA ASP A 182 27.85 -4.61 -5.48
C ASP A 182 28.63 -3.71 -4.51
N ILE A 183 29.83 -3.28 -4.91
CA ILE A 183 30.71 -2.36 -4.14
C ILE A 183 29.98 -1.06 -3.79
N ASN A 184 28.99 -0.64 -4.59
CA ASN A 184 28.24 0.59 -4.38
C ASN A 184 27.12 0.49 -3.33
N ILE A 185 26.87 -0.68 -2.73
CA ILE A 185 25.72 -0.89 -1.84
C ILE A 185 25.72 0.05 -0.62
N ARG A 186 26.90 0.36 -0.06
CA ARG A 186 27.03 1.22 1.15
C ARG A 186 26.51 2.64 0.89
N TRP A 187 26.92 3.26 -0.21
CA TRP A 187 26.47 4.60 -0.60
C TRP A 187 24.97 4.64 -0.86
N ARG A 188 24.44 3.56 -1.45
CA ARG A 188 23.00 3.44 -1.72
C ARG A 188 22.19 3.30 -0.44
N ILE A 189 22.67 2.51 0.53
CA ILE A 189 22.07 2.40 1.87
C ILE A 189 22.08 3.77 2.55
N LEU A 190 23.22 4.47 2.56
CA LEU A 190 23.32 5.79 3.17
C LEU A 190 22.34 6.77 2.51
N LYS A 191 22.28 6.82 1.18
CA LYS A 191 21.31 7.66 0.45
C LYS A 191 19.85 7.32 0.80
N ALA A 192 19.52 6.04 0.89
CA ALA A 192 18.19 5.58 1.28
C ALA A 192 17.85 6.01 2.71
N LEU A 193 18.79 5.88 3.66
CA LEU A 193 18.62 6.32 5.04
C LEU A 193 18.49 7.84 5.16
N THR A 194 19.32 8.62 4.47
CA THR A 194 19.21 10.09 4.48
C THR A 194 17.84 10.52 3.98
N THR A 195 17.38 9.96 2.85
CA THR A 195 16.05 10.28 2.30
C THR A 195 14.93 9.83 3.24
N THR A 196 15.09 8.68 3.90
CA THR A 196 14.18 8.18 4.93
C THR A 196 14.05 9.20 6.05
N TRP A 197 15.15 9.58 6.69
CA TRP A 197 15.14 10.51 7.83
C TRP A 197 14.64 11.91 7.44
N MET A 198 14.94 12.40 6.24
CA MET A 198 14.34 13.63 5.73
C MET A 198 12.81 13.54 5.68
N CYS A 199 12.25 12.42 5.21
CA CYS A 199 10.79 12.22 5.21
C CYS A 199 10.23 12.14 6.65
N GLY A 200 10.96 11.51 7.57
CA GLY A 200 10.58 11.46 8.99
C GLY A 200 10.55 12.84 9.64
N ILE A 201 11.56 13.68 9.37
CA ILE A 201 11.62 15.07 9.86
C ILE A 201 10.47 15.90 9.27
N LEU A 202 10.18 15.78 7.98
CA LEU A 202 9.04 16.46 7.37
C LEU A 202 7.72 16.04 8.02
N HIS A 203 7.52 14.74 8.28
CA HIS A 203 6.34 14.28 9.00
C HIS A 203 6.27 14.86 10.42
N LEU A 204 7.39 14.90 11.14
CA LEU A 204 7.45 15.49 12.48
C LEU A 204 7.07 16.98 12.44
N ILE A 205 7.61 17.76 11.48
CA ILE A 205 7.22 19.16 11.26
C ILE A 205 5.71 19.30 11.10
N SER A 206 5.07 18.39 10.37
CA SER A 206 3.61 18.42 10.16
C SER A 206 2.79 18.28 11.44
N THR A 207 3.33 17.64 12.48
CA THR A 207 2.64 17.49 13.78
C THR A 207 2.56 18.81 14.56
N PHE A 208 3.46 19.76 14.27
CA PHE A 208 3.43 21.11 14.85
C PHE A 208 2.49 22.07 14.11
N ILE A 209 1.96 21.68 12.95
CA ILE A 209 1.08 22.51 12.15
C ILE A 209 -0.37 22.08 12.40
N ASN A 210 -1.20 23.01 12.89
CA ASN A 210 -2.63 22.75 13.06
C ASN A 210 -3.40 22.86 11.74
N PHE A 211 -3.25 21.84 10.89
CA PHE A 211 -3.92 21.78 9.59
C PHE A 211 -5.45 21.80 9.70
N LYS A 212 -6.03 21.28 10.80
CA LYS A 212 -7.49 21.29 11.02
C LYS A 212 -8.02 22.71 11.05
N ASP A 213 -7.39 23.57 11.83
CA ASP A 213 -7.80 24.97 11.95
C ASP A 213 -7.54 25.75 10.65
N LEU A 214 -6.42 25.49 9.98
CA LEU A 214 -6.13 26.10 8.67
C LEU A 214 -7.18 25.73 7.61
N ILE A 215 -7.62 24.47 7.57
CA ILE A 215 -8.66 24.00 6.65
C ILE A 215 -10.03 24.60 7.02
N ARG A 216 -10.37 24.65 8.32
CA ARG A 216 -11.66 25.17 8.78
C ARG A 216 -11.83 26.67 8.51
N ASN A 217 -10.74 27.42 8.68
CA ASN A 217 -10.73 28.88 8.58
C ASN A 217 -10.26 29.37 7.19
N SER A 218 -10.29 28.52 6.17
CA SER A 218 -9.93 28.93 4.81
C SER A 218 -11.06 29.75 4.18
N GLU A 219 -10.84 31.03 3.92
CA GLU A 219 -11.84 31.93 3.31
C GLU A 219 -12.00 31.74 1.80
N SER A 220 -10.95 31.27 1.11
CA SER A 220 -10.98 31.09 -0.35
C SER A 220 -10.73 29.64 -0.76
N LEU A 221 -11.37 29.22 -1.85
CA LEU A 221 -11.21 27.87 -2.41
C LEU A 221 -9.75 27.60 -2.81
N LEU A 222 -9.06 28.59 -3.37
CA LEU A 222 -7.65 28.47 -3.75
C LEU A 222 -6.76 28.23 -2.51
N LYS A 223 -6.96 28.99 -1.43
CA LYS A 223 -6.24 28.81 -0.17
C LYS A 223 -6.48 27.41 0.41
N LEU A 224 -7.74 26.96 0.39
CA LEU A 224 -8.10 25.60 0.81
C LEU A 224 -7.36 24.53 -0.02
N LEU A 225 -7.36 24.65 -1.34
CA LEU A 225 -6.67 23.69 -2.22
C LEU A 225 -5.17 23.63 -1.95
N VAL A 226 -4.52 24.79 -1.77
CA VAL A 226 -3.09 24.86 -1.43
C VAL A 226 -2.82 24.18 -0.08
N ILE A 227 -3.62 24.49 0.94
CA ILE A 227 -3.50 23.85 2.27
C ILE A 227 -3.65 22.33 2.15
N LEU A 228 -4.61 21.85 1.35
CA LEU A 228 -4.84 20.41 1.17
C LEU A 228 -3.70 19.70 0.42
N VAL A 229 -3.09 20.35 -0.58
CA VAL A 229 -1.92 19.81 -1.27
C VAL A 229 -0.74 19.67 -0.30
N ILE A 230 -0.47 20.72 0.49
CA ILE A 230 0.61 20.73 1.49
C ILE A 230 0.34 19.67 2.57
N PHE A 231 -0.88 19.65 3.14
CA PHE A 231 -1.30 18.66 4.11
C PHE A 231 -1.13 17.25 3.56
N GLY A 232 -1.61 16.99 2.35
CA GLY A 232 -1.50 15.70 1.71
C GLY A 232 -0.05 15.25 1.53
N PHE A 233 0.82 16.16 1.09
CA PHE A 233 2.27 15.91 0.99
C PHE A 233 2.85 15.45 2.33
N PHE A 234 2.61 16.20 3.40
CA PHE A 234 3.08 15.85 4.73
C PHE A 234 2.56 14.49 5.20
N ILE A 235 1.29 14.18 4.96
CA ILE A 235 0.76 12.85 5.32
C ILE A 235 1.43 11.75 4.50
N ARG A 236 1.74 11.97 3.21
CA ARG A 236 2.46 10.97 2.40
C ARG A 236 3.89 10.72 2.87
N THR A 237 4.57 11.73 3.44
CA THR A 237 5.95 11.57 3.93
C THR A 237 6.10 10.48 4.99
N LYS A 238 5.06 10.21 5.79
CA LYS A 238 5.06 9.07 6.73
C LYS A 238 5.19 7.72 6.02
N TYR A 239 4.49 7.53 4.90
CA TYR A 239 4.58 6.30 4.10
C TYR A 239 5.94 6.22 3.38
N TYR A 240 6.44 7.36 2.89
CA TYR A 240 7.78 7.44 2.31
C TYR A 240 8.87 7.05 3.29
N PHE A 241 8.82 7.57 4.52
CA PHE A 241 9.74 7.20 5.60
C PHE A 241 9.77 5.67 5.76
N VAL A 242 8.61 5.06 5.95
CA VAL A 242 8.53 3.63 6.23
C VAL A 242 8.97 2.75 5.04
N TRP A 243 8.57 3.12 3.82
CA TRP A 243 8.93 2.37 2.61
C TRP A 243 10.39 2.54 2.23
N LEU A 244 10.97 3.73 2.39
CA LEU A 244 12.39 3.96 2.16
C LEU A 244 13.26 3.31 3.23
N ASN A 245 12.82 3.27 4.49
CA ASN A 245 13.52 2.50 5.51
C ASN A 245 13.56 1.01 5.15
N SER A 246 12.42 0.47 4.70
CA SER A 246 12.32 -0.91 4.25
C SER A 246 13.19 -1.17 3.00
N HIS A 247 13.34 -0.17 2.12
CA HIS A 247 14.29 -0.24 1.01
C HIS A 247 15.75 -0.27 1.49
N ALA A 248 16.13 0.57 2.46
CA ALA A 248 17.46 0.49 3.07
C ALA A 248 17.71 -0.89 3.68
N CYS A 249 16.72 -1.48 4.34
CA CYS A 249 16.78 -2.85 4.87
C CYS A 249 16.98 -3.88 3.74
N MET A 250 16.25 -3.78 2.64
CA MET A 250 16.42 -4.69 1.48
C MET A 250 17.77 -4.56 0.79
N LEU A 251 18.32 -3.35 0.72
CA LEU A 251 19.68 -3.14 0.23
C LEU A 251 20.71 -3.86 1.10
N CYS A 252 20.46 -4.04 2.40
CA CYS A 252 21.30 -4.90 3.23
C CYS A 252 21.31 -6.35 2.74
N TYR A 253 20.28 -6.82 2.04
CA TYR A 253 20.22 -8.14 1.39
C TYR A 253 20.54 -8.08 -0.11
N ASN A 254 21.16 -7.02 -0.61
CA ASN A 254 21.41 -6.77 -2.03
C ASN A 254 20.14 -6.81 -2.92
N ILE A 255 18.97 -6.55 -2.34
CA ILE A 255 17.71 -6.44 -3.09
C ILE A 255 17.44 -4.97 -3.37
N ASP A 256 17.78 -4.54 -4.58
CA ASP A 256 17.56 -3.18 -5.03
C ASP A 256 16.21 -3.01 -5.71
N ARG A 257 15.16 -2.92 -4.90
CA ARG A 257 13.80 -2.66 -5.37
C ARG A 257 13.14 -1.58 -4.52
N LEU A 258 12.69 -0.51 -5.17
CA LEU A 258 11.97 0.58 -4.53
C LEU A 258 10.47 0.29 -4.51
N ASN A 259 9.83 0.42 -3.34
CA ASN A 259 8.37 0.32 -3.26
C ASN A 259 7.67 1.61 -3.67
N VAL A 260 8.42 2.71 -3.73
CA VAL A 260 7.87 4.05 -3.97
C VAL A 260 8.85 4.87 -4.78
N ARG A 261 8.35 5.67 -5.72
CA ARG A 261 9.15 6.63 -6.48
C ARG A 261 8.59 8.04 -6.25
N ILE A 262 9.10 8.71 -5.21
CA ILE A 262 8.58 10.00 -4.72
C ILE A 262 8.46 11.03 -5.83
N SER A 263 9.52 11.24 -6.62
CA SER A 263 9.48 12.24 -7.71
C SER A 263 8.37 12.00 -8.73
N LYS A 264 8.01 10.73 -8.98
CA LYS A 264 6.94 10.35 -9.91
C LYS A 264 5.55 10.50 -9.30
N ILE A 265 5.43 10.46 -7.98
CA ILE A 265 4.17 10.66 -7.27
C ILE A 265 3.90 12.15 -7.06
N GLU A 266 4.93 12.93 -6.73
CA GLU A 266 4.82 14.37 -6.47
C GLU A 266 4.85 15.20 -7.76
N LYS A 267 5.35 14.65 -8.87
CA LYS A 267 5.28 15.23 -10.22
C LYS A 267 4.63 14.27 -11.22
N PRO A 268 3.36 13.91 -10.99
CA PRO A 268 2.66 12.92 -11.78
C PRO A 268 2.16 13.48 -13.13
N THR A 269 2.13 12.63 -14.14
CA THR A 269 1.50 12.93 -15.44
C THR A 269 0.09 12.39 -15.56
N SER A 270 -0.29 11.43 -14.70
CA SER A 270 -1.63 10.83 -14.66
C SER A 270 -1.85 10.06 -13.34
N ILE A 271 -3.11 9.78 -13.02
CA ILE A 271 -3.51 8.91 -11.90
C ILE A 271 -2.96 7.50 -12.06
N ARG A 272 -3.00 6.95 -13.28
CA ARG A 272 -2.36 5.67 -13.60
C ARG A 272 -0.87 5.69 -13.27
N PHE A 273 -0.19 6.79 -13.59
CA PHE A 273 1.23 6.94 -13.28
C PHE A 273 1.48 6.98 -11.76
N ILE A 274 0.63 7.64 -10.97
CA ILE A 274 0.72 7.57 -9.50
C ILE A 274 0.54 6.13 -9.02
N SER A 275 -0.54 5.45 -9.43
CA SER A 275 -0.85 4.08 -9.01
C SER A 275 0.28 3.08 -9.31
N GLN A 276 1.02 3.28 -10.40
CA GLN A 276 2.18 2.44 -10.77
C GLN A 276 3.45 2.74 -9.98
N ASN A 277 3.53 3.89 -9.30
CA ASN A 277 4.72 4.34 -8.58
C ASN A 277 4.48 4.47 -7.05
N TRP A 278 3.22 4.37 -6.62
CA TRP A 278 2.76 4.30 -5.24
C TRP A 278 2.54 2.85 -4.83
N ASN A 279 3.24 2.38 -3.79
CA ASN A 279 3.16 1.00 -3.29
C ASN A 279 3.31 -0.05 -4.41
N ILE A 280 4.45 0.01 -5.11
CA ILE A 280 4.76 -0.76 -6.31
C ILE A 280 4.57 -2.27 -6.10
N SER A 281 4.94 -2.82 -4.93
CA SER A 281 4.77 -4.26 -4.68
C SER A 281 3.30 -4.69 -4.67
N TYR A 282 2.41 -3.87 -4.11
CA TYR A 282 0.97 -4.12 -4.16
C TYR A 282 0.43 -3.99 -5.58
N ASN A 283 0.86 -2.98 -6.34
CA ASN A 283 0.44 -2.81 -7.73
C ASN A 283 0.81 -4.05 -8.57
N LEU A 284 2.03 -4.57 -8.40
CA LEU A 284 2.48 -5.80 -9.06
C LEU A 284 1.64 -7.01 -8.65
N TYR A 285 1.37 -7.18 -7.36
CA TYR A 285 0.51 -8.25 -6.86
C TYR A 285 -0.89 -8.19 -7.46
N PHE A 286 -1.58 -7.04 -7.37
CA PHE A 286 -2.93 -6.89 -7.91
C PHE A 286 -2.97 -7.12 -9.41
N LYS A 287 -1.96 -6.64 -10.14
CA LYS A 287 -1.85 -6.88 -11.58
C LYS A 287 -1.71 -8.38 -11.89
N GLU A 288 -0.86 -9.10 -11.16
CA GLU A 288 -0.56 -10.49 -11.46
C GLU A 288 -1.66 -11.45 -11.01
N PHE A 289 -2.18 -11.27 -9.80
CA PHE A 289 -3.07 -12.25 -9.17
C PHE A 289 -4.55 -11.91 -9.25
N ILE A 290 -4.90 -10.65 -9.52
CA ILE A 290 -6.31 -10.23 -9.60
C ILE A 290 -6.65 -9.77 -11.02
N PHE A 291 -5.94 -8.77 -11.54
CA PHE A 291 -6.26 -8.15 -12.84
C PHE A 291 -6.15 -9.15 -13.98
N LYS A 292 -4.99 -9.79 -14.14
CA LYS A 292 -4.73 -10.72 -15.24
C LYS A 292 -5.71 -11.91 -15.24
N PRO A 293 -5.92 -12.64 -14.12
CA PRO A 293 -6.87 -13.75 -14.11
C PRO A 293 -8.30 -13.29 -14.38
N MET A 294 -8.74 -12.18 -13.80
CA MET A 294 -10.08 -11.65 -14.09
C MET A 294 -10.25 -11.20 -15.53
N PHE A 295 -9.19 -10.68 -16.15
CA PHE A 295 -9.23 -10.30 -17.55
C PHE A 295 -9.33 -11.52 -18.46
N LEU A 296 -8.59 -12.59 -18.14
CA LEU A 296 -8.69 -13.87 -18.86
C LEU A 296 -10.09 -14.50 -18.75
N LEU A 297 -10.75 -14.36 -17.59
CA LEU A 297 -12.09 -14.91 -17.35
C LEU A 297 -13.20 -14.07 -18.00
N SER A 298 -13.13 -12.74 -17.88
CA SER A 298 -14.21 -11.84 -18.30
C SER A 298 -14.03 -11.26 -19.70
N ASN A 299 -12.81 -11.32 -20.26
CA ASN A 299 -12.37 -10.55 -21.43
C ASN A 299 -12.71 -9.04 -21.33
N ASN A 300 -12.83 -8.51 -20.09
CA ASN A 300 -13.31 -7.16 -19.84
C ASN A 300 -12.36 -6.43 -18.87
N LYS A 301 -11.66 -5.41 -19.41
CA LYS A 301 -10.71 -4.59 -18.65
C LYS A 301 -11.37 -3.84 -17.50
N THR A 302 -12.61 -3.39 -17.68
CA THR A 302 -13.38 -2.66 -16.67
C THR A 302 -13.68 -3.56 -15.49
N THR A 303 -14.27 -4.72 -15.75
CA THR A 303 -14.58 -5.71 -14.69
C THR A 303 -13.32 -6.10 -13.92
N SER A 304 -12.20 -6.29 -14.62
CA SER A 304 -10.91 -6.61 -14.01
C SER A 304 -10.37 -5.48 -13.13
N ALA A 305 -10.49 -4.23 -13.57
CA ALA A 305 -10.07 -3.05 -12.81
C ALA A 305 -10.95 -2.86 -11.57
N PHE A 306 -12.27 -2.93 -11.71
CA PHE A 306 -13.21 -2.85 -10.58
C PHE A 306 -12.94 -3.96 -9.55
N THR A 307 -12.65 -5.18 -10.00
CA THR A 307 -12.29 -6.27 -9.09
C THR A 307 -10.99 -5.97 -8.34
N CYS A 308 -9.95 -5.47 -9.02
CA CYS A 308 -8.70 -5.08 -8.37
C CYS A 308 -8.89 -4.01 -7.30
N TYR A 309 -9.66 -2.96 -7.63
CA TYR A 309 -9.94 -1.89 -6.69
C TYR A 309 -10.84 -2.34 -5.54
N GLY A 310 -11.82 -3.23 -5.80
CA GLY A 310 -12.63 -3.85 -4.76
C GLY A 310 -11.78 -4.66 -3.78
N VAL A 311 -10.88 -5.51 -4.28
CA VAL A 311 -9.95 -6.26 -3.41
C VAL A 311 -8.99 -5.30 -2.68
N SER A 312 -8.52 -4.23 -3.33
CA SER A 312 -7.67 -3.22 -2.70
C SER A 312 -8.39 -2.48 -1.57
N ALA A 313 -9.70 -2.24 -1.69
CA ALA A 313 -10.52 -1.70 -0.61
C ALA A 313 -10.56 -2.64 0.58
N LEU A 314 -10.86 -3.92 0.33
CA LEU A 314 -10.90 -4.94 1.38
C LEU A 314 -9.53 -5.11 2.06
N PHE A 315 -8.42 -4.88 1.37
CA PHE A 315 -7.09 -4.84 1.99
C PHE A 315 -6.90 -3.67 2.96
N HIS A 316 -7.61 -2.56 2.78
CA HIS A 316 -7.46 -1.40 3.64
C HIS A 316 -8.39 -1.49 4.84
N SER A 317 -9.69 -1.58 4.61
CA SER A 317 -10.68 -1.89 5.64
C SER A 317 -12.04 -2.21 5.02
N ILE A 318 -12.97 -2.71 5.83
CA ILE A 318 -14.39 -2.84 5.47
C ILE A 318 -15.18 -1.54 5.64
N MET A 319 -14.50 -0.44 5.97
CA MET A 319 -15.19 0.83 6.19
C MET A 319 -15.75 1.36 4.86
N PRO A 320 -16.99 1.87 4.85
CA PRO A 320 -17.62 2.36 3.63
C PRO A 320 -16.79 3.41 2.86
N PHE A 321 -16.04 4.24 3.57
CA PHE A 321 -15.22 5.28 2.94
C PHE A 321 -14.07 4.71 2.08
N ASP A 322 -13.44 3.62 2.52
CA ASP A 322 -12.37 2.97 1.75
C ASP A 322 -12.95 2.32 0.49
N ILE A 323 -14.08 1.64 0.63
CA ILE A 323 -14.82 1.04 -0.49
C ILE A 323 -15.18 2.11 -1.53
N VAL A 324 -15.80 3.21 -1.10
CA VAL A 324 -16.17 4.32 -1.99
C VAL A 324 -14.93 4.89 -2.67
N PHE A 325 -13.85 5.15 -1.93
CA PHE A 325 -12.62 5.69 -2.48
C PHE A 325 -12.05 4.80 -3.61
N PHE A 326 -11.90 3.50 -3.37
CA PHE A 326 -11.30 2.62 -4.36
C PHE A 326 -12.22 2.38 -5.55
N LEU A 327 -13.54 2.31 -5.35
CA LEU A 327 -14.50 2.28 -6.45
C LEU A 327 -14.38 3.53 -7.34
N LEU A 328 -14.15 4.70 -6.75
CA LEU A 328 -13.89 5.92 -7.52
C LEU A 328 -12.57 5.86 -8.27
N CYS A 329 -11.52 5.31 -7.67
CA CYS A 329 -10.28 5.04 -8.40
C CYS A 329 -10.53 4.15 -9.62
N ALA A 330 -11.41 3.15 -9.51
CA ALA A 330 -11.81 2.28 -10.61
C ALA A 330 -12.52 3.06 -11.72
N VAL A 331 -13.51 3.87 -11.35
CA VAL A 331 -14.25 4.77 -12.26
C VAL A 331 -13.28 5.70 -12.98
N ILE A 332 -12.43 6.42 -12.24
CA ILE A 332 -11.49 7.37 -12.81
C ILE A 332 -10.49 6.67 -13.73
N SER A 333 -9.96 5.51 -13.33
CA SER A 333 -9.03 4.73 -14.17
C SER A 333 -9.67 4.25 -15.47
N TYR A 334 -10.99 4.00 -15.47
CA TYR A 334 -11.73 3.61 -16.65
C TYR A 334 -11.99 4.80 -17.59
N TYR A 335 -12.39 5.95 -17.04
CA TYR A 335 -12.71 7.13 -17.84
C TYR A 335 -11.48 7.92 -18.29
N GLN A 336 -10.36 7.88 -17.56
CA GLN A 336 -9.17 8.67 -17.89
C GLN A 336 -8.67 8.41 -19.34
N PRO A 337 -8.51 7.17 -19.83
CA PRO A 337 -8.11 6.93 -21.21
C PRO A 337 -9.14 7.39 -22.25
N LEU A 338 -10.40 7.58 -21.83
CA LEU A 338 -11.47 8.06 -22.71
C LEU A 338 -11.48 9.57 -22.80
N ILE A 339 -10.84 10.32 -21.91
CA ILE A 339 -10.79 11.77 -22.00
C ILE A 339 -9.52 12.08 -22.81
N GLU A 340 -9.68 12.54 -24.05
CA GLU A 340 -8.53 13.03 -24.83
C GLU A 340 -7.94 14.21 -24.06
N THR A 341 -6.65 14.11 -23.77
CA THR A 341 -5.96 14.77 -22.68
C THR A 341 -5.80 16.28 -22.92
N ASP A 342 -6.74 17.07 -22.42
CA ASP A 342 -6.43 18.46 -22.07
C ASP A 342 -5.55 18.43 -20.81
N THR A 343 -4.36 19.03 -20.89
CA THR A 343 -3.37 19.10 -19.80
C THR A 343 -3.97 19.58 -18.48
N TYR A 344 -4.93 20.52 -18.53
CA TYR A 344 -5.60 21.05 -17.35
C TYR A 344 -6.44 20.01 -16.61
N PHE A 345 -7.14 19.13 -17.33
CA PHE A 345 -7.98 18.10 -16.71
C PHE A 345 -7.13 17.02 -16.04
N ASP A 346 -6.04 16.60 -16.70
CA ASP A 346 -5.10 15.66 -16.09
C ASP A 346 -4.43 16.27 -14.86
N ILE A 347 -4.05 17.56 -14.90
CA ILE A 347 -3.48 18.24 -13.73
C ILE A 347 -4.50 18.29 -12.59
N LEU A 348 -5.75 18.69 -12.84
CA LEU A 348 -6.76 18.83 -11.80
C LEU A 348 -7.14 17.48 -11.17
N THR A 349 -7.43 16.47 -12.00
CA THR A 349 -7.75 15.12 -11.51
C THR A 349 -6.59 14.52 -10.73
N THR A 350 -5.37 14.80 -11.15
CA THR A 350 -4.18 14.31 -10.48
C THR A 350 -3.93 15.03 -9.15
N ILE A 351 -4.15 16.34 -9.07
CA ILE A 351 -4.12 17.10 -7.80
C ILE A 351 -5.19 16.56 -6.84
N LEU A 352 -6.42 16.36 -7.33
CA LEU A 352 -7.50 15.78 -6.53
C LEU A 352 -7.15 14.39 -6.04
N PHE A 353 -6.58 13.54 -6.90
CA PHE A 353 -6.16 12.20 -6.52
C PHE A 353 -5.03 12.21 -5.49
N ILE A 354 -4.05 13.11 -5.62
CA ILE A 354 -3.00 13.34 -4.63
C ILE A 354 -3.59 13.73 -3.27
N ILE A 355 -4.57 14.63 -3.25
CA ILE A 355 -5.27 15.04 -2.03
C ILE A 355 -5.98 13.83 -1.41
N ILE A 356 -6.69 13.03 -2.22
CA ILE A 356 -7.49 11.90 -1.74
C ILE A 356 -6.62 10.71 -1.31
N ILE A 357 -5.43 10.49 -1.89
CA ILE A 357 -4.55 9.39 -1.46
C ILE A 357 -4.02 9.57 -0.02
N SER A 358 -4.05 10.80 0.48
CA SER A 358 -3.33 11.17 1.67
C SER A 358 -4.00 10.74 2.99
N PRO A 359 -5.31 10.93 3.22
CA PRO A 359 -5.87 10.81 4.57
C PRO A 359 -6.10 9.39 5.14
N PHE A 360 -5.88 8.26 4.44
CA PHE A 360 -6.37 6.90 4.78
C PHE A 360 -6.26 6.30 6.20
N LYS A 361 -5.67 6.95 7.22
CA LYS A 361 -5.49 6.30 8.54
C LYS A 361 -6.00 7.04 9.78
N SER A 362 -6.19 8.35 9.78
CA SER A 362 -6.83 9.00 10.94
C SER A 362 -8.32 9.13 10.66
N LEU A 363 -9.11 8.19 11.20
CA LEU A 363 -10.58 8.16 11.09
C LEU A 363 -11.25 9.52 11.34
N GLU A 364 -10.69 10.36 12.22
CA GLU A 364 -11.19 11.73 12.44
C GLU A 364 -10.84 12.70 11.31
N ASP A 365 -9.60 12.71 10.83
CA ASP A 365 -9.19 13.63 9.75
C ASP A 365 -9.80 13.19 8.42
N VAL A 366 -9.95 11.88 8.20
CA VAL A 366 -10.72 11.31 7.11
C VAL A 366 -12.17 11.71 7.25
N ARG A 367 -12.85 11.51 8.39
CA ARG A 367 -14.26 11.92 8.54
C ARG A 367 -14.44 13.42 8.32
N PHE A 368 -13.52 14.24 8.81
CA PHE A 368 -13.53 15.69 8.60
C PHE A 368 -13.35 16.06 7.12
N CYS A 369 -12.29 15.55 6.48
CA CYS A 369 -12.05 15.75 5.06
C CYS A 369 -13.16 15.12 4.21
N PHE A 370 -13.73 13.98 4.61
CA PHE A 370 -14.74 13.26 3.85
C PHE A 370 -16.09 13.98 3.89
N LYS A 371 -16.46 14.49 5.08
CA LYS A 371 -17.68 15.28 5.30
C LYS A 371 -17.63 16.65 4.61
N TYR A 372 -16.49 17.35 4.66
CA TYR A 372 -16.40 18.71 4.12
C TYR A 372 -15.91 18.79 2.67
N ILE A 373 -14.92 17.97 2.31
CA ILE A 373 -14.18 18.07 1.05
C ILE A 373 -14.60 16.95 0.12
N PHE A 374 -14.58 15.70 0.58
CA PHE A 374 -14.86 14.56 -0.29
C PHE A 374 -16.28 14.62 -0.80
N MET A 375 -17.34 14.83 -0.02
CA MET A 375 -18.69 14.90 -0.59
C MET A 375 -18.86 15.99 -1.66
N LYS A 376 -18.31 17.20 -1.46
CA LYS A 376 -18.42 18.30 -2.43
C LYS A 376 -17.52 18.11 -3.65
N SER A 377 -16.24 17.79 -3.44
CA SER A 377 -15.27 17.53 -4.50
C SER A 377 -15.59 16.24 -5.26
N LEU A 378 -16.15 15.25 -4.59
CA LEU A 378 -16.64 14.01 -5.19
C LEU A 378 -17.88 14.27 -6.02
N MET A 379 -18.89 14.96 -5.48
CA MET A 379 -20.08 15.30 -6.28
C MET A 379 -19.65 16.10 -7.52
N PHE A 380 -18.74 17.05 -7.38
CA PHE A 380 -18.21 17.80 -8.52
C PHE A 380 -17.45 16.89 -9.51
N LEU A 381 -16.48 16.11 -9.05
CA LEU A 381 -15.66 15.24 -9.89
C LEU A 381 -16.49 14.13 -10.56
N THR A 382 -17.42 13.52 -9.83
CA THR A 382 -18.29 12.46 -10.35
C THR A 382 -19.30 13.04 -11.32
N SER A 383 -19.92 14.19 -11.01
CA SER A 383 -20.82 14.87 -11.95
C SER A 383 -20.09 15.31 -13.21
N TYR A 384 -18.85 15.82 -13.07
CA TYR A 384 -18.02 16.22 -14.18
C TYR A 384 -17.57 15.03 -15.04
N LEU A 385 -17.14 13.92 -14.42
CA LEU A 385 -16.76 12.69 -15.12
C LEU A 385 -17.97 12.06 -15.84
N LEU A 386 -19.14 12.06 -15.20
CA LEU A 386 -20.39 11.61 -15.82
C LEU A 386 -20.78 12.53 -16.99
N PHE A 387 -20.62 13.84 -16.84
CA PHE A 387 -20.85 14.81 -17.91
C PHE A 387 -19.90 14.59 -19.09
N CYS A 388 -18.58 14.50 -18.86
CA CYS A 388 -17.59 14.22 -19.90
C CYS A 388 -17.83 12.86 -20.58
N GLY A 389 -18.14 11.82 -19.80
CA GLY A 389 -18.50 10.50 -20.31
C GLY A 389 -19.76 10.54 -21.17
N PHE A 390 -20.78 11.29 -20.75
CA PHE A 390 -22.03 11.49 -21.50
C PHE A 390 -21.77 12.23 -22.81
N VAL A 391 -21.07 13.36 -22.76
CA VAL A 391 -20.71 14.17 -23.94
C VAL A 391 -19.93 13.34 -24.94
N LYS A 392 -18.93 12.56 -24.52
CA LYS A 392 -18.14 11.74 -25.44
C LYS A 392 -18.92 10.55 -26.01
N LYS A 393 -19.75 9.88 -25.21
CA LYS A 393 -20.66 8.84 -25.73
C LYS A 393 -21.60 9.42 -26.78
N TYR A 394 -22.09 10.65 -26.56
CA TYR A 394 -22.89 11.37 -27.54
C TYR A 394 -22.09 11.68 -28.80
N GLN A 395 -20.88 12.23 -28.68
CA GLN A 395 -19.99 12.54 -29.82
C GLN A 395 -19.64 11.31 -30.67
N ILE A 396 -19.31 10.18 -30.02
CA ILE A 396 -19.05 8.90 -30.70
C ILE A 396 -20.30 8.42 -31.44
N LYS A 397 -21.48 8.49 -30.79
CA LYS A 397 -22.75 8.12 -31.41
C LYS A 397 -23.05 9.00 -32.64
N THR A 398 -22.87 10.31 -32.54
CA THR A 398 -23.04 11.23 -33.69
C THR A 398 -22.02 11.00 -34.80
N ARG A 399 -20.77 10.67 -34.49
CA ARG A 399 -19.75 10.33 -35.50
C ARG A 399 -20.09 9.02 -36.23
N LEU A 400 -20.57 8.00 -35.50
CA LEU A 400 -21.03 6.74 -36.09
C LEU A 400 -22.27 6.93 -36.97
N ILE A 401 -23.24 7.73 -36.53
CA ILE A 401 -24.43 8.08 -37.33
C ILE A 401 -24.01 8.86 -38.59
N SER A 402 -23.13 9.85 -38.45
CA SER A 402 -22.61 10.62 -39.58
C SER A 402 -21.86 9.74 -40.59
N PHE A 403 -21.05 8.80 -40.11
CA PHE A 403 -20.32 7.84 -40.95
C PHE A 403 -21.27 6.87 -41.66
N TYR A 404 -22.27 6.34 -40.95
CA TYR A 404 -23.29 5.47 -41.52
C TYR A 404 -24.12 6.17 -42.60
N ASN A 405 -24.55 7.41 -42.36
CA ASN A 405 -25.28 8.21 -43.35
C ASN A 405 -24.43 8.50 -44.59
N LYS A 406 -23.12 8.74 -44.43
CA LYS A 406 -22.18 8.88 -45.57
C LYS A 406 -22.00 7.59 -46.36
N LEU A 407 -22.11 6.42 -45.72
CA LEU A 407 -22.04 5.12 -46.40
C LEU A 407 -23.34 4.80 -47.16
N ILE A 408 -24.50 5.22 -46.66
CA ILE A 408 -25.79 5.07 -47.36
C ILE A 408 -25.84 5.95 -48.61
N ILE A 409 -25.47 7.23 -48.48
CA ILE A 409 -25.49 8.21 -49.60
C ILE A 409 -24.53 7.82 -50.74
N ARG A 410 -23.55 6.94 -50.51
CA ARG A 410 -22.65 6.43 -51.55
C ARG A 410 -23.13 5.16 -52.26
N LYS A 411 -24.24 4.57 -51.80
CA LYS A 411 -24.83 3.36 -52.40
C LYS A 411 -26.08 3.65 -53.25
N GLU A 412 -26.62 4.85 -53.15
CA GLU A 412 -27.55 5.44 -54.12
C GLU A 412 -26.76 6.22 -55.17
#